data_AF-A0A7W0Y8W4-F1
#
_entry.id   AF-A0A7W0Y8W4-F1
#
_cell.length_a   1.000
_cell.length_b   1.000
_cell.length_c   1.000
_cell.angle_alpha   90.00
_cell.angle_beta   90.00
_cell.angle_gamma   90.00
#
_symmetry.space_group_name_H-M   'P 1'
#
loop_
_entity.id
_entity.type
_entity.pdbx_description
1 polymer ?
#
loop_
_entity_poly.entity_id
_entity_poly.type
_entity_poly.pdbx_seq_one_letter_code
_entity_poly.pdbx_strand_id
1 'polypeptide(L)' 'MGNTYSSPPEFYEDRAFVCRDCGVSQTWTSAQQKWWYEDAGGYFFATAIRCRACRAKERERVAVARERAGHATPRDDEP' A
#
# COMPACT_ATOMS: atom_id res chain seq x y z
N MET A 1 -29.13 -13.44 0.37
CA MET A 1 -28.14 -13.77 -0.68
C MET A 1 -26.75 -13.44 -0.14
N GLY A 2 -25.84 -14.42 -0.14
CA GLY A 2 -24.53 -14.33 0.51
C GLY A 2 -23.55 -13.43 -0.23
N ASN A 3 -23.00 -12.47 0.50
CA ASN A 3 -21.78 -11.75 0.17
C ASN A 3 -20.59 -12.68 0.43
N THR A 4 -20.24 -13.51 -0.56
CA THR A 4 -19.01 -14.28 -0.54
C THR A 4 -17.84 -13.31 -0.68
N TYR A 5 -17.40 -12.76 0.46
CA TYR A 5 -16.10 -12.12 0.55
C TYR A 5 -15.08 -13.19 0.21
N SER A 6 -14.35 -13.00 -0.88
CA SER A 6 -13.34 -13.95 -1.33
C SER A 6 -12.41 -14.29 -0.16
N SER A 7 -12.12 -15.57 0.04
CA SER A 7 -11.17 -16.00 1.07
C SER A 7 -9.75 -15.51 0.69
N PRO A 8 -8.92 -15.15 1.68
CA PRO A 8 -7.52 -14.88 1.41
C PRO A 8 -6.85 -16.10 0.76
N PRO A 9 -5.88 -15.90 -0.15
CA PRO A 9 -5.19 -16.99 -0.80
C PRO A 9 -4.43 -17.85 0.22
N GLU A 10 -4.30 -19.15 -0.08
CA GLU A 10 -3.59 -20.10 0.79
C GLU A 10 -2.08 -19.81 0.88
N PHE A 11 -1.50 -19.11 -0.11
CA PHE A 11 -0.10 -18.72 -0.15
C PHE A 11 0.11 -17.41 -0.92
N TYR A 12 1.21 -16.71 -0.62
CA TYR A 12 1.63 -15.49 -1.33
C TYR A 12 2.65 -15.84 -2.42
N GLU A 13 2.52 -15.24 -3.59
CA GLU A 13 3.38 -15.51 -4.76
C GLU A 13 3.98 -14.23 -5.31
N ASP A 14 5.23 -14.25 -5.76
CA ASP A 14 5.86 -13.09 -6.38
C ASP A 14 5.11 -12.67 -7.66
N ARG A 15 4.60 -11.44 -7.69
CA ARG A 15 3.79 -10.91 -8.80
C ARG A 15 4.49 -9.75 -9.48
N ALA A 16 4.84 -9.92 -10.75
CA ALA A 16 5.33 -8.81 -11.57
C ALA A 16 4.24 -7.75 -11.76
N PHE A 17 4.59 -6.48 -11.65
CA PHE A 17 3.72 -5.35 -11.94
C PHE A 17 4.50 -4.23 -12.61
N VAL A 18 3.79 -3.39 -13.35
CA VAL A 18 4.36 -2.18 -13.97
C VAL A 18 3.92 -0.97 -13.14
N CYS A 19 4.88 -0.15 -12.73
CA CYS A 19 4.55 1.06 -11.99
C CYS A 19 3.74 2.01 -12.88
N ARG A 20 2.55 2.42 -12.42
CA ARG A 20 1.68 3.31 -13.20
C ARG A 20 2.25 4.72 -13.44
N ASP A 21 3.14 5.18 -12.56
CA ASP A 21 3.67 6.55 -12.61
C ASP A 21 4.95 6.65 -13.46
N CYS A 22 5.85 5.65 -13.40
CA CYS A 22 7.14 5.68 -14.10
C CYS A 22 7.37 4.55 -15.11
N GLY A 23 6.44 3.60 -15.23
CA GLY A 23 6.52 2.50 -16.19
C GLY A 23 7.55 1.40 -15.88
N VAL A 24 8.28 1.49 -14.76
CA VAL A 24 9.26 0.46 -14.39
C VAL A 24 8.57 -0.85 -13.97
N SER A 25 9.04 -1.97 -14.51
CA SER A 25 8.65 -3.30 -14.06
C SER A 25 9.29 -3.63 -12.72
N GLN A 26 8.49 -4.06 -11.76
CA GLN A 26 8.94 -4.53 -10.45
C GLN A 26 8.19 -5.77 -10.03
N THR A 27 8.73 -6.46 -9.04
CA THR A 27 8.11 -7.65 -8.44
C THR A 27 7.51 -7.26 -7.10
N TRP A 28 6.21 -7.50 -6.95
CA TRP A 28 5.53 -7.49 -5.67
C TRP A 28 5.76 -8.83 -4.99
N THR A 29 6.74 -8.88 -4.11
CA THR A 29 7.17 -10.15 -3.53
C THR A 29 6.12 -10.71 -2.57
N SER A 30 6.14 -12.03 -2.41
CA SER A 30 5.37 -12.76 -1.40
C SER A 30 5.53 -12.16 0.00
N ALA A 31 6.76 -11.79 0.39
CA ALA A 31 7.02 -11.11 1.66
C ALA A 31 6.35 -9.73 1.77
N GLN A 32 6.32 -8.96 0.67
CA GLN A 32 5.62 -7.66 0.64
C GLN A 32 4.10 -7.81 0.69
N GLN A 33 3.57 -8.90 0.12
CA GLN A 33 2.15 -9.23 0.20
C GLN A 33 1.74 -9.62 1.61
N LYS A 34 2.52 -10.50 2.23
CA LYS A 34 2.34 -10.90 3.62
C LYS A 34 2.30 -9.70 4.55
N TRP A 35 3.34 -8.86 4.50
CA TRP A 35 3.40 -7.65 5.31
C TRP A 35 2.22 -6.71 5.06
N TRP A 36 1.79 -6.57 3.80
CA TRP A 36 0.67 -5.68 3.46
C TRP A 36 -0.66 -6.14 4.07
N TYR A 37 -0.96 -7.44 4.02
CA TYR A 37 -2.20 -7.98 4.56
C TYR A 37 -2.16 -8.13 6.09
N GLU A 38 -1.09 -8.72 6.60
CA GLU A 38 -1.02 -9.15 8.01
C GLU A 38 -0.59 -8.02 8.94
N ASP A 39 0.43 -7.24 8.58
CA ASP A 39 0.98 -6.19 9.45
C ASP A 39 0.35 -4.82 9.17
N ALA A 40 0.18 -4.46 7.89
CA ALA A 40 -0.33 -3.15 7.50
C ALA A 40 -1.87 -3.08 7.44
N GLY A 41 -2.57 -4.22 7.57
CA GLY A 41 -4.03 -4.30 7.57
C GLY A 41 -4.67 -3.97 6.22
N GLY A 42 -3.92 -4.09 5.13
CA GLY A 42 -4.43 -3.89 3.78
C GLY A 42 -5.31 -5.04 3.32
N TYR A 43 -6.09 -4.82 2.26
CA TYR A 43 -6.90 -5.90 1.67
C TYR A 43 -6.02 -6.94 0.97
N PHE A 44 -6.30 -8.23 1.16
CA PHE A 44 -5.55 -9.33 0.51
C PHE A 44 -5.68 -9.31 -1.03
N PHE A 45 -6.79 -8.79 -1.56
CA PHE A 45 -7.02 -8.65 -3.01
C PHE A 45 -6.36 -7.40 -3.60
N ALA A 46 -5.75 -6.54 -2.78
CA ALA A 46 -5.00 -5.39 -3.26
C ALA A 46 -3.79 -5.86 -4.10
N THR A 47 -3.27 -4.98 -4.94
CA THR A 47 -2.04 -5.25 -5.70
C THR A 47 -1.07 -4.07 -5.64
N ALA A 48 0.22 -4.34 -5.83
CA ALA A 48 1.18 -3.25 -6.00
C ALA A 48 1.01 -2.59 -7.37
N ILE A 49 0.73 -1.29 -7.35
CA ILE A 49 0.55 -0.46 -8.57
C ILE A 49 1.66 0.59 -8.76
N ARG A 50 2.52 0.73 -7.75
CA ARG A 50 3.58 1.73 -7.69
C ARG A 50 4.84 1.14 -7.10
N CYS A 51 5.97 1.46 -7.71
CA CYS A 51 7.28 1.13 -7.18
C CYS A 51 7.56 1.85 -5.86
N ARG A 52 8.57 1.39 -5.11
CA ARG A 52 8.98 2.00 -3.84
C ARG A 52 9.29 3.49 -3.99
N ALA A 53 9.97 3.89 -5.06
CA ALA A 53 10.31 5.29 -5.32
C ALA A 53 9.06 6.16 -5.54
N CYS A 54 8.12 5.72 -6.37
CA CYS A 54 6.88 6.47 -6.62
C CYS A 54 5.93 6.44 -5.40
N ARG A 55 5.94 5.38 -4.59
CA ARG A 55 5.24 5.37 -3.29
C ARG A 55 5.79 6.42 -2.33
N ALA A 56 7.12 6.61 -2.27
CA ALA A 56 7.73 7.64 -1.43
C ALA A 56 7.30 9.06 -1.86
N LYS A 57 7.36 9.35 -3.18
CA LYS A 57 6.90 10.62 -3.75
C LYS A 57 5.41 10.88 -3.47
N GLU A 58 4.58 9.84 -3.60
CA GLU A 58 3.15 9.97 -3.29
C GLU A 58 2.90 10.28 -1.81
N ARG A 59 3.64 9.64 -0.90
CA ARG A 59 3.51 9.92 0.54
C ARG A 59 3.83 11.37 0.86
N GLU A 60 4.90 11.91 0.27
CA GLU A 60 5.26 13.33 0.41
C GLU A 60 4.15 14.24 -0.13
N ARG A 61 3.63 13.96 -1.34
CA ARG A 61 2.51 14.73 -1.93
C ARG A 61 1.28 14.73 -1.03
N VAL A 62 0.90 13.58 -0.47
CA VAL A 62 -0.25 13.45 0.43
C VAL A 62 -0.01 14.17 1.76
N ALA A 63 1.21 14.12 2.31
CA ALA A 63 1.57 14.84 3.53
C ALA A 63 1.42 16.36 3.34
N VAL A 64 2.01 16.91 2.28
CA VAL A 64 1.87 18.35 1.93
C VAL A 64 0.42 18.73 1.70
N ALA A 65 -0.38 17.87 1.06
CA ALA A 65 -1.80 18.13 0.85
C ALA A 65 -2.59 18.17 2.17
N ARG A 66 -2.29 17.28 3.12
CA ARG A 66 -2.91 17.27 4.46
C ARG A 66 -2.55 18.52 5.27
N GLU A 67 -1.29 18.95 5.21
CA GLU A 67 -0.82 20.19 5.83
C GLU A 67 -1.55 21.41 5.27
N ARG A 68 -1.62 21.52 3.93
CA ARG A 68 -2.35 22.62 3.26
C ARG A 68 -3.85 22.63 3.56
N ALA A 69 -4.44 21.46 3.78
CA ALA A 69 -5.84 21.33 4.16
C ALA A 69 -6.10 21.61 5.65
N GLY A 70 -5.06 21.92 6.45
CA GLY A 70 -5.20 22.20 7.88
C GLY A 70 -5.48 20.96 8.75
N HIS A 71 -5.38 19.74 8.21
CA HIS A 71 -5.57 18.48 8.93
C HIS A 71 -4.25 17.94 9.51
N ALA A 72 -3.40 18.81 10.07
CA ALA A 72 -2.23 18.36 10.80
C ALA A 72 -2.70 17.68 12.09
N THR A 73 -2.68 16.34 12.12
CA THR A 73 -2.83 15.59 13.38
C THR A 73 -1.67 15.97 14.29
N PRO A 74 -1.93 16.51 15.50
CA PRO A 74 -0.88 16.66 16.50
C PRO A 74 -0.24 15.28 16.71
N ARG A 75 1.08 15.19 16.62
CA ARG A 75 1.79 14.02 17.13
C ARG A 75 1.76 14.19 18.65
N ASP A 76 0.87 13.47 19.33
CA ASP A 76 0.91 13.37 20.78
C ASP A 76 2.20 12.63 21.17
N ASP A 77 3.24 13.40 21.46
CA ASP A 77 4.39 12.97 22.26
C ASP A 77 3.90 13.02 23.72
N GLU A 78 3.36 11.91 24.21
CA GLU A 78 3.08 11.69 25.64
C GLU A 78 4.40 11.27 26.33
N PRO A 79 4.74 11.83 27.51
CA PRO A 79 6.12 11.92 28.03
C PRO A 79 6.78 10.60 28.46
#